data_AF-A0A9W8KPB5-F1
#
_entry.id   AF-A0A9W8KPB5-F1
#
_cell.length_a   1.000
_cell.length_b   1.000
_cell.length_c   1.000
_cell.angle_alpha   90.00
_cell.angle_beta   90.00
_cell.angle_gamma   90.00
#
_symmetry.space_group_name_H-M   'P 1'
#
loop_
_entity.id
_entity.type
_entity.pdbx_description
1 polymer ?
#
loop_
_entity_poly.entity_id
_entity_poly.type
_entity_poly.pdbx_seq_one_letter_code
_entity_poly.pdbx_strand_id
1 'polypeptide(L)'
;MNENLKESQELYENCEFISKKTRSIYAWRAALWVRYCKEHSMDFTVTEDKLIDYLDWLFEIDLVNKINTKKSYVPDILRDHMGSVICLWRIQTGNNPDMVSPKEGTRYQAKWDEILRNYPRRDKFQPRAYIPETQGFDSIGSGSGSTVPS
;
A
#
# COMPACT_ATOMS: atom_id res chain seq x y z
N MET A 1 -4.44 19.94 16.70
CA MET A 1 -4.67 18.50 16.48
C MET A 1 -5.67 18.40 15.32
N ASN A 2 -5.38 17.64 14.26
CA ASN A 2 -6.23 17.58 13.07
C ASN A 2 -7.61 17.01 13.46
N GLU A 3 -8.69 17.77 13.29
CA GLU A 3 -10.05 17.40 13.73
C GLU A 3 -10.49 16.05 13.17
N ASN A 4 -10.14 15.75 11.92
CA ASN A 4 -10.45 14.47 11.27
C ASN A 4 -9.76 13.28 11.96
N LEU A 5 -8.56 13.47 12.51
CA LEU A 5 -7.85 12.43 13.26
C LEU A 5 -8.55 12.16 14.59
N LYS A 6 -9.03 13.19 15.27
CA LYS A 6 -9.75 13.05 16.54
C LYS A 6 -11.05 12.26 16.33
N GLU A 7 -11.87 12.66 15.36
CA GLU A 7 -13.10 11.96 14.99
C GLU A 7 -12.82 10.52 14.55
N SER A 8 -11.77 10.30 13.75
CA SER A 8 -11.38 8.94 13.38
C SER A 8 -10.87 8.11 14.57
N GLN A 9 -10.31 8.71 15.61
CA GLN A 9 -9.94 7.98 16.82
C GLN A 9 -11.18 7.55 17.60
N GLU A 10 -12.16 8.43 17.73
CA GLU A 10 -13.45 8.16 18.38
C GLU A 10 -14.19 7.00 17.69
N LEU A 11 -14.20 6.96 16.35
CA LEU A 11 -14.79 5.85 15.58
C LEU A 11 -14.17 4.47 15.89
N TYR A 12 -12.91 4.44 16.33
CA TYR A 12 -12.19 3.20 16.61
C TYR A 12 -12.00 2.92 18.10
N GLU A 13 -12.36 3.85 18.99
CA GLU A 13 -12.01 3.84 20.42
C GLU A 13 -12.54 2.61 21.17
N ASN A 14 -13.62 2.00 20.68
CA ASN A 14 -14.24 0.81 21.26
C ASN A 14 -14.14 -0.44 20.36
N CYS A 15 -13.28 -0.44 19.34
CA CYS A 15 -13.15 -1.57 18.44
C CYS A 15 -12.42 -2.75 19.11
N GLU A 16 -13.13 -3.87 19.32
CA GLU A 16 -12.59 -5.10 19.91
C GLU A 16 -11.90 -6.02 18.88
N PHE A 17 -12.12 -5.77 17.58
CA PHE A 17 -11.62 -6.63 16.50
C PHE A 17 -10.11 -6.53 16.27
N ILE A 18 -9.46 -5.48 16.78
CA ILE A 18 -8.03 -5.21 16.55
C ILE A 18 -7.33 -4.74 17.82
N SER A 19 -6.02 -4.99 17.91
CA SER A 19 -5.21 -4.55 19.04
C SER A 19 -5.17 -3.02 19.18
N LYS A 20 -4.93 -2.51 20.40
CA LYS A 20 -4.78 -1.07 20.66
C LYS A 20 -3.71 -0.40 19.78
N LYS A 21 -2.61 -1.09 19.47
CA LYS A 21 -1.56 -0.58 18.58
C LYS A 21 -2.03 -0.49 17.13
N THR A 22 -2.77 -1.49 16.65
CA THR A 22 -3.34 -1.48 15.30
C THR A 22 -4.41 -0.40 15.17
N ARG A 23 -5.21 -0.20 16.21
CA ARG A 23 -6.27 0.80 16.29
C ARG A 23 -5.78 2.21 15.98
N SER A 24 -4.67 2.64 16.58
CA SER A 24 -4.12 3.98 16.34
C SER A 24 -3.64 4.16 14.89
N ILE A 25 -3.02 3.14 14.31
CA ILE A 25 -2.59 3.14 12.90
C ILE A 25 -3.82 3.22 11.98
N TYR A 26 -4.85 2.44 12.28
CA TYR A 26 -6.07 2.38 11.47
C TYR A 26 -6.82 3.70 11.53
N ALA A 27 -7.01 4.27 12.72
CA ALA A 27 -7.61 5.60 12.91
C ALA A 27 -6.82 6.69 12.17
N TRP A 28 -5.48 6.65 12.20
CA TRP A 28 -4.69 7.62 11.45
C TRP A 28 -4.93 7.53 9.94
N ARG A 29 -5.00 6.32 9.38
CA ARG A 29 -5.29 6.10 7.95
C ARG A 29 -6.74 6.43 7.58
N ALA A 30 -7.68 6.16 8.48
CA ALA A 30 -9.11 6.43 8.30
C ALA A 30 -9.48 7.90 8.50
N ALA A 31 -8.57 8.73 9.02
CA ALA A 31 -8.77 10.18 9.06
C ALA A 31 -8.99 10.79 7.65
N LEU A 32 -8.41 10.19 6.60
CA LEU A 32 -8.69 10.59 5.22
C LEU A 32 -10.10 10.21 4.76
N TRP A 33 -10.63 9.06 5.23
CA TRP A 33 -12.03 8.69 4.99
C TRP A 33 -12.98 9.66 5.68
N VAL A 34 -12.70 10.02 6.94
CA VAL A 34 -13.48 11.03 7.68
C VAL A 34 -13.50 12.34 6.91
N ARG A 35 -12.34 12.80 6.44
CA ARG A 35 -12.23 14.00 5.60
C ARG A 35 -13.08 13.90 4.33
N TYR A 36 -12.95 12.81 3.58
CA TYR A 36 -13.74 12.56 2.38
C TYR A 36 -15.24 12.64 2.67
N CYS A 37 -15.72 11.96 3.72
CA CYS A 37 -17.14 11.96 4.08
C CYS A 37 -17.62 13.39 4.40
N LYS A 38 -16.85 14.17 5.16
CA LYS A 38 -17.20 15.56 5.50
C LYS A 38 -17.27 16.49 4.29
N GLU A 39 -16.43 16.26 3.28
CA GLU A 39 -16.42 17.07 2.05
C GLU A 39 -17.62 16.77 1.13
N HIS A 40 -18.23 15.57 1.22
CA HIS A 40 -19.23 15.12 0.23
C HIS A 40 -20.65 14.90 0.78
N SER A 41 -20.81 14.32 1.98
CA SER A 41 -22.14 13.90 2.46
C SER A 41 -22.34 13.94 3.97
N MET A 42 -21.27 14.10 4.76
CA MET A 42 -21.23 13.88 6.21
C MET A 42 -21.70 12.49 6.69
N ASP A 43 -21.92 11.53 5.79
CA ASP A 43 -22.29 10.16 6.13
C ASP A 43 -21.06 9.25 6.09
N PHE A 44 -20.68 8.73 7.26
CA PHE A 44 -19.51 7.86 7.44
C PHE A 44 -19.77 6.39 7.13
N THR A 45 -21.01 6.00 6.79
CA THR A 45 -21.36 4.63 6.41
C THR A 45 -20.51 4.16 5.24
N VAL A 46 -19.90 2.99 5.38
CA VAL A 46 -19.07 2.39 4.33
C VAL A 46 -19.93 1.53 3.40
N THR A 47 -19.99 1.91 2.12
CA THR A 47 -20.68 1.17 1.05
C THR A 47 -19.73 0.92 -0.11
N GLU A 48 -20.12 0.03 -1.03
CA GLU A 48 -19.31 -0.26 -2.23
C GLU A 48 -19.10 1.00 -3.07
N ASP A 49 -20.18 1.74 -3.35
CA ASP A 49 -20.15 3.00 -4.11
C ASP A 49 -19.16 4.00 -3.51
N LYS A 50 -19.27 4.25 -2.20
CA LYS A 50 -18.38 5.21 -1.55
C LYS A 50 -16.93 4.78 -1.52
N LEU A 51 -16.64 3.47 -1.52
CA LEU A 51 -15.26 3.01 -1.61
C LEU A 51 -14.65 3.31 -2.99
N ILE A 52 -15.45 3.20 -4.05
CA ILE A 52 -15.04 3.55 -5.41
C ILE A 52 -14.78 5.06 -5.50
N ASP A 53 -15.74 5.87 -5.07
CA ASP A 53 -15.64 7.33 -5.09
C ASP A 53 -14.45 7.81 -4.24
N TYR A 54 -14.24 7.19 -3.07
CA TYR A 54 -13.11 7.51 -2.21
C TYR A 54 -11.78 7.15 -2.85
N LEU A 55 -11.67 6.02 -3.58
CA LEU A 55 -10.46 5.70 -4.33
C LEU A 55 -10.15 6.79 -5.37
N ASP A 56 -11.14 7.27 -6.11
CA ASP A 56 -10.97 8.35 -7.08
C ASP A 56 -10.52 9.65 -6.40
N TRP A 57 -11.19 10.05 -5.32
CA TRP A 57 -10.82 11.22 -4.53
C TRP A 57 -9.38 11.16 -3.99
N LEU A 58 -8.88 9.98 -3.60
CA LEU A 58 -7.49 9.80 -3.16
C LEU A 58 -6.46 10.14 -4.26
N PHE A 59 -6.80 9.95 -5.53
CA PHE A 59 -5.96 10.41 -6.64
C PHE A 59 -6.07 11.93 -6.84
N GLU A 60 -7.26 12.52 -6.67
CA GLU A 60 -7.49 13.96 -6.81
C GLU A 60 -6.73 14.80 -5.78
N ILE A 61 -6.70 14.36 -4.51
CA ILE A 61 -5.99 15.10 -3.45
C ILE A 61 -4.46 14.91 -3.47
N ASP A 62 -3.94 14.34 -4.57
CA ASP A 62 -2.52 14.18 -4.84
C ASP A 62 -1.80 13.28 -3.81
N LEU A 63 -2.55 12.44 -3.07
CA LEU A 63 -1.96 11.51 -2.11
C LEU A 63 -1.01 10.55 -2.84
N VAL A 64 -1.43 10.06 -4.00
CA VAL A 64 -0.66 9.13 -4.81
C VAL A 64 0.64 9.76 -5.33
N ASN A 65 0.63 11.03 -5.75
CA ASN A 65 1.84 11.70 -6.22
C ASN A 65 2.78 12.13 -5.08
N LYS A 66 2.25 12.53 -3.91
CA LYS A 66 3.06 12.77 -2.71
C LYS A 66 3.78 11.52 -2.22
N ILE A 67 3.16 10.34 -2.41
CA ILE A 67 3.75 9.06 -2.01
C ILE A 67 4.57 8.40 -3.13
N ASN A 68 4.45 8.86 -4.39
CA ASN A 68 5.31 8.45 -5.51
C ASN A 68 6.77 8.94 -5.38
N THR A 69 7.20 9.31 -4.17
CA THR A 69 8.58 9.50 -3.73
C THR A 69 9.33 8.16 -3.69
N LYS A 70 9.49 7.54 -4.87
CA LYS A 70 10.42 6.46 -5.25
C LYS A 70 10.48 5.14 -4.44
N LYS A 71 9.77 4.98 -3.31
CA LYS A 71 9.94 3.80 -2.43
C LYS A 71 8.71 2.90 -2.26
N SER A 72 7.52 3.36 -2.60
CA SER A 72 6.27 2.66 -2.26
C SER A 72 5.39 2.41 -3.49
N TYR A 73 4.80 1.21 -3.56
CA TYR A 73 3.91 0.80 -4.65
C TYR A 73 2.50 1.33 -4.39
N VAL A 74 1.90 2.04 -5.34
CA VAL A 74 0.61 2.74 -5.18
C VAL A 74 -0.50 1.80 -4.67
N PRO A 75 -0.73 0.62 -5.26
CA PRO A 75 -1.72 -0.33 -4.73
C PRO A 75 -1.44 -0.83 -3.31
N ASP A 76 -0.19 -0.90 -2.84
CA ASP A 76 0.08 -1.29 -1.45
C ASP A 76 -0.40 -0.21 -0.46
N ILE A 77 -0.21 1.06 -0.80
CA ILE A 77 -0.69 2.20 0.00
C ILE A 77 -2.21 2.26 -0.01
N LEU A 78 -2.82 2.14 -1.19
CA LEU A 78 -4.28 2.15 -1.30
C LEU A 78 -4.88 0.99 -0.52
N ARG A 79 -4.30 -0.22 -0.62
CA ARG A 79 -4.73 -1.39 0.17
C ARG A 79 -4.65 -1.11 1.68
N ASP A 80 -3.60 -0.45 2.12
CA ASP A 80 -3.42 -0.05 3.52
C ASP A 80 -4.50 0.92 4.01
N HIS A 81 -4.90 1.90 3.19
CA HIS A 81 -6.01 2.81 3.50
C HIS A 81 -7.35 2.10 3.47
N MET A 82 -7.61 1.28 2.44
CA MET A 82 -8.84 0.51 2.31
C MET A 82 -9.00 -0.47 3.47
N GLY A 83 -7.92 -1.11 3.93
CA GLY A 83 -7.93 -2.00 5.08
C GLY A 83 -8.47 -1.32 6.34
N SER A 84 -8.09 -0.06 6.57
CA SER A 84 -8.67 0.73 7.67
C SER A 84 -10.16 0.97 7.45
N VAL A 85 -10.59 1.46 6.29
CA VAL A 85 -12.01 1.75 6.01
C VAL A 85 -12.88 0.49 6.10
N ILE A 86 -12.39 -0.66 5.63
CA ILE A 86 -13.08 -1.95 5.77
C ILE A 86 -13.15 -2.40 7.23
N CYS A 87 -12.15 -2.08 8.04
CA CYS A 87 -12.27 -2.28 9.49
C CYS A 87 -13.37 -1.40 10.10
N LEU A 88 -13.56 -0.17 9.61
CA LEU A 88 -14.67 0.68 10.05
C LEU A 88 -16.03 0.08 9.65
N TRP A 89 -16.15 -0.46 8.44
CA TRP A 89 -17.34 -1.20 8.03
C TRP A 89 -17.66 -2.36 8.99
N ARG A 90 -16.65 -3.14 9.40
CA ARG A 90 -16.85 -4.21 10.41
C ARG A 90 -17.32 -3.68 11.75
N ILE A 91 -16.86 -2.49 12.17
CA ILE A 91 -17.36 -1.84 13.38
C ILE A 91 -18.84 -1.47 13.21
N GLN A 92 -19.20 -0.86 12.08
CA GLN A 92 -20.57 -0.43 11.78
C GLN A 92 -21.56 -1.59 11.70
N THR A 93 -21.13 -2.77 11.22
CA THR A 93 -21.97 -3.96 11.07
C THR A 93 -21.89 -4.92 12.24
N GLY A 94 -21.13 -4.61 13.29
CA GLY A 94 -20.87 -5.54 14.39
C GLY A 94 -20.13 -6.80 13.95
N ASN A 95 -19.38 -6.74 12.84
CA ASN A 95 -18.66 -7.85 12.22
C ASN A 95 -19.58 -9.06 11.92
N ASN A 96 -20.80 -8.79 11.48
CA ASN A 96 -21.77 -9.81 11.09
C ASN A 96 -21.20 -10.69 9.95
N PRO A 97 -21.06 -12.01 10.15
CA PRO A 97 -20.51 -12.92 9.14
C PRO A 97 -21.41 -13.10 7.91
N ASP A 98 -22.70 -12.83 8.02
CA ASP A 98 -23.65 -12.97 6.91
C ASP A 98 -23.61 -11.77 5.95
N MET A 99 -22.96 -10.67 6.35
CA MET A 99 -22.81 -9.50 5.50
C MET A 99 -21.55 -9.61 4.64
N VAL A 100 -21.73 -9.39 3.33
CA VAL A 100 -20.62 -9.32 2.39
C VAL A 100 -19.92 -7.98 2.51
N SER A 101 -18.59 -7.99 2.58
CA SER A 101 -17.81 -6.77 2.69
C SER A 101 -17.90 -5.94 1.40
N PRO A 102 -18.04 -4.61 1.47
CA PRO A 102 -18.08 -3.73 0.29
C PRO A 102 -16.89 -3.89 -0.67
N LYS A 103 -15.71 -4.31 -0.18
CA LYS A 103 -14.55 -4.60 -1.04
C LYS A 103 -14.72 -5.85 -1.90
N GLU A 104 -15.62 -6.76 -1.56
CA GLU A 104 -15.88 -7.99 -2.34
C GLU A 104 -16.93 -7.77 -3.43
N GLY A 105 -17.49 -6.55 -3.51
CA GLY A 105 -18.44 -6.18 -4.55
C GLY A 105 -17.81 -6.14 -5.94
N THR A 106 -18.58 -6.53 -6.95
CA THR A 106 -18.10 -6.68 -8.32
C THR A 106 -17.61 -5.36 -8.93
N ARG A 107 -18.24 -4.23 -8.59
CA ARG A 107 -17.86 -2.91 -9.12
C ARG A 107 -16.58 -2.42 -8.47
N TYR A 108 -16.44 -2.64 -7.16
CA TYR A 108 -15.19 -2.34 -6.46
C TYR A 108 -14.02 -3.16 -7.04
N GLN A 109 -14.23 -4.47 -7.27
CA GLN A 109 -13.20 -5.32 -7.87
C GLN A 109 -12.81 -4.83 -9.28
N ALA A 110 -13.79 -4.46 -10.12
CA ALA A 110 -13.51 -3.90 -11.43
C ALA A 110 -12.67 -2.61 -11.35
N LYS A 111 -12.97 -1.72 -10.40
CA LYS A 111 -12.17 -0.50 -10.14
C LYS A 111 -10.77 -0.84 -9.64
N TRP A 112 -10.65 -1.81 -8.75
CA TRP A 112 -9.36 -2.25 -8.22
C TRP A 112 -8.46 -2.83 -9.33
N ASP A 113 -9.03 -3.66 -10.21
CA ASP A 113 -8.33 -4.20 -11.37
C ASP A 113 -7.88 -3.11 -12.35
N GLU A 114 -8.68 -2.07 -12.55
CA GLU A 114 -8.30 -0.89 -13.32
C GLU A 114 -7.06 -0.20 -12.71
N ILE A 115 -7.06 0.01 -11.40
CA ILE A 115 -5.91 0.59 -10.67
C ILE A 115 -4.66 -0.28 -10.84
N LEU A 116 -4.79 -1.60 -10.71
CA LEU A 116 -3.66 -2.52 -10.88
C LEU A 116 -3.07 -2.47 -12.30
N ARG A 117 -3.91 -2.32 -13.33
CA ARG A 117 -3.47 -2.15 -14.72
C ARG A 117 -2.76 -0.82 -14.94
N ASN A 118 -3.26 0.27 -14.35
CA ASN A 118 -2.71 1.62 -14.51
C ASN A 118 -1.43 1.85 -13.71
N TYR A 119 -1.27 1.13 -12.59
CA TYR A 119 -0.11 1.21 -11.70
C TYR A 119 0.52 -0.18 -11.55
N PRO A 120 1.15 -0.73 -12.60
CA PRO A 120 1.80 -2.03 -12.51
C PRO A 120 2.98 -1.97 -11.55
N ARG A 121 3.24 -3.08 -10.85
CA ARG A 121 4.40 -3.19 -9.96
C ARG A 121 5.65 -3.05 -10.81
N ARG A 122 6.42 -1.98 -10.58
CA ARG A 122 7.77 -1.90 -11.13
C ARG A 122 8.55 -3.03 -10.47
N ASP A 123 9.01 -4.00 -11.26
CA ASP A 123 9.89 -5.04 -10.77
C ASP A 123 11.05 -4.39 -10.00
N LYS A 124 11.11 -4.66 -8.70
CA LYS A 124 12.20 -4.16 -7.85
C LYS A 124 13.45 -4.93 -8.24
N PHE A 125 14.42 -4.22 -8.81
CA PHE A 125 15.82 -4.61 -9.01
C PHE A 125 16.03 -5.88 -9.84
N GLN A 126 16.66 -5.75 -11.00
CA GLN A 126 17.44 -6.88 -11.50
C GLN A 126 18.39 -7.32 -10.37
N PRO A 127 18.36 -8.59 -9.92
CA PRO A 127 19.43 -9.07 -9.08
C PRO A 127 20.71 -8.79 -9.85
N ARG A 128 21.64 -8.04 -9.23
CA ARG A 128 22.97 -7.80 -9.78
C ARG A 128 23.47 -9.18 -10.21
N ALA A 129 23.57 -9.40 -11.52
CA ALA A 129 24.04 -10.67 -12.05
C ALA A 129 25.32 -10.99 -11.29
N TYR A 130 25.33 -12.12 -10.59
CA TYR A 130 26.55 -12.63 -9.98
C TYR A 130 27.52 -12.80 -11.15
N ILE A 131 28.48 -11.88 -11.28
CA ILE A 131 29.65 -12.09 -12.12
C ILE A 131 30.42 -13.16 -11.34
N PRO A 132 30.49 -14.42 -11.80
CA PRO A 132 31.36 -15.38 -11.16
C PRO A 132 32.77 -14.78 -11.29
N GLU A 133 33.41 -14.54 -10.15
CA GLU A 133 34.83 -14.22 -10.13
C GLU A 133 35.52 -15.29 -10.96
N THR A 134 36.14 -14.86 -12.06
CA THR A 134 37.04 -15.69 -12.85
C THR A 134 38.08 -16.26 -11.91
N GLN A 135 37.88 -17.52 -11.55
CA GLN A 135 38.85 -18.35 -10.86
C GLN A 135 39.99 -18.59 -11.85
N GLY A 136 41.09 -17.88 -11.65
CA GLY A 136 42.26 -17.92 -12.51
C GLY A 136 43.45 -17.32 -11.79
N PHE A 137 43.71 -17.78 -10.56
CA PHE A 137 44.95 -17.51 -9.85
C PHE A 137 45.73 -18.82 -9.78
N ASP A 138 46.61 -19.04 -10.75
CA ASP A 138 47.82 -19.82 -10.56
C ASP A 138 48.99 -18.93 -11.00
N SER A 139 49.63 -18.32 -10.00
CA SER A 139 50.92 -17.67 -10.11
C SER A 139 51.87 -18.42 -9.20
N ILE A 140 52.78 -19.26 -9.73
CA ILE A 140 54.17 -19.39 -9.28
C ILE A 140 55.02 -19.92 -10.45
N GLY A 141 56.12 -19.25 -10.76
CA GLY A 141 57.20 -19.87 -11.55
C GLY A 141 58.17 -18.90 -12.22
N SER A 142 58.96 -18.17 -11.42
CA SER A 142 60.14 -17.42 -11.89
C SER A 142 61.11 -18.29 -12.69
N GLY A 143 61.64 -17.79 -13.81
CA GLY A 143 62.68 -18.50 -14.56
C GLY A 143 63.23 -17.69 -15.74
N SER A 144 64.21 -16.85 -15.44
CA SER A 144 65.08 -16.14 -16.38
C SER A 144 65.72 -17.09 -17.40
N GLY A 145 65.76 -16.71 -18.67
CA GLY A 145 66.49 -17.49 -19.69
C GLY A 145 66.44 -16.85 -21.08
N SER A 146 67.40 -15.97 -21.35
CA SER A 146 67.68 -15.42 -22.67
C SER A 146 67.98 -16.51 -23.70
N THR A 147 67.44 -16.38 -24.92
CA THR A 147 68.12 -16.88 -26.13
C THR A 147 67.74 -16.02 -27.35
N VAL A 148 68.76 -15.68 -28.11
CA VAL A 148 68.88 -14.67 -29.18
C VAL A 148 68.43 -15.26 -30.53
N PRO A 149 68.00 -14.45 -31.53
CA PRO A 149 67.51 -14.95 -32.82
C PRO A 149 68.64 -15.23 -33.82
N SER A 150 68.49 -16.33 -34.58
CA SER A 150 68.72 -16.54 -36.03
C SER A 150 68.87 -18.03 -36.31
#